data_AF-A0A2X2KH98-F1
#
_entry.id   AF-A0A2X2KH98-F1
#
_cell.length_a   1.000
_cell.length_b   1.000
_cell.length_c   1.000
_cell.angle_alpha   90.00
_cell.angle_beta   90.00
_cell.angle_gamma   90.00
#
_symmetry.space_group_name_H-M   'P 1'
#
loop_
_entity.id
_entity.type
_entity.pdbx_description
1 polymer ?
#
loop_
_entity_poly.entity_id
_entity_poly.type
_entity_poly.pdbx_seq_one_letter_code
_entity_poly.pdbx_strand_id
1 'polypeptide(L)'
;MVCVISGGNNDINRMKEIEERSLLYEEMKHYFILNFPQRPGALREFVNDVLGPQDDITKFEYLKNLLKIQVLSLLVFNLKIMMI
;
A
#
# COMPACT_ATOMS: atom_id res chain seq x y z
N MET A 1 6.76 33.44 8.57
CA MET A 1 7.87 32.50 8.83
C MET A 1 8.84 32.55 7.67
N VAL A 2 10.15 32.54 7.92
CA VAL A 2 11.18 32.42 6.89
C VAL A 2 11.94 31.12 7.15
N CYS A 3 11.92 30.19 6.18
CA CYS A 3 12.67 28.95 6.24
C CYS A 3 13.91 29.08 5.35
N VAL A 4 15.09 28.79 5.89
CA VAL A 4 16.34 28.72 5.14
C VAL A 4 16.70 27.25 4.96
N ILE A 5 16.86 26.80 3.71
CA ILE A 5 17.30 25.45 3.40
C ILE A 5 18.82 25.49 3.20
N SER A 6 19.58 25.00 4.19
CA SER A 6 21.05 25.04 4.20
C SER A 6 21.73 23.96 3.36
N GLY A 7 20.95 23.11 2.67
CA GLY A 7 21.41 21.88 2.02
C GLY A 7 21.30 20.67 2.94
N GLY A 8 21.06 19.49 2.35
CA GLY A 8 20.83 18.22 3.03
C GLY A 8 21.56 17.06 2.34
N ASN A 9 22.02 16.09 3.14
CA ASN A 9 22.67 14.88 2.64
C ASN A 9 21.63 13.94 2.01
N ASN A 10 21.37 14.12 0.72
CA ASN A 10 20.36 13.39 -0.05
C ASN A 10 20.89 12.02 -0.50
N ASP A 11 21.07 11.12 0.46
CA ASP A 11 21.32 9.71 0.16
C ASP A 11 20.11 9.14 -0.61
N ILE A 12 20.34 8.66 -1.83
CA ILE A 12 19.33 8.10 -2.73
C ILE A 12 18.56 6.96 -2.06
N ASN A 13 19.19 6.21 -1.14
CA ASN A 13 18.52 5.15 -0.41
C ASN A 13 17.45 5.69 0.56
N ARG A 14 17.70 6.87 1.16
CA ARG A 14 16.78 7.50 2.12
C ARG A 14 15.64 8.23 1.42
N MET A 15 15.85 8.69 0.20
CA MET A 15 14.82 9.37 -0.60
C MET A 15 13.57 8.52 -0.80
N LYS A 16 13.72 7.20 -1.02
CA LYS A 16 12.57 6.29 -1.19
C LYS A 16 11.70 6.18 0.06
N GLU A 17 12.32 6.13 1.23
CA GLU A 17 11.58 6.07 2.50
C GLU A 17 10.85 7.39 2.77
N ILE A 18 11.50 8.52 2.46
CA ILE A 18 10.91 9.86 2.62
C ILE A 18 9.72 10.02 1.66
N GLU A 19 9.85 9.59 0.41
CA GLU A 19 8.76 9.58 -0.57
C GLU A 19 7.58 8.72 -0.12
N GLU A 20 7.83 7.50 0.38
CA GLU A 20 6.77 6.62 0.89
C GLU A 20 6.03 7.24 2.08
N ARG A 21 6.76 7.87 3.01
CA ARG A 21 6.16 8.61 4.14
C ARG A 21 5.37 9.83 3.69
N SER A 22 5.84 10.56 2.67
CA SER A 22 5.13 11.71 2.10
C SER A 22 3.82 11.29 1.47
N LEU A 23 3.83 10.21 0.69
CA LEU A 23 2.63 9.67 0.04
C LEU A 23 1.61 9.14 1.06
N LEU A 24 2.06 8.59 2.19
CA LEU A 24 1.17 8.21 3.29
C LEU A 24 0.57 9.45 3.96
N TYR A 25 1.37 10.50 4.16
CA TYR A 25 0.92 11.75 4.79
C TYR A 25 -0.07 12.51 3.90
N GLU A 26 0.13 12.47 2.58
CA GLU A 26 -0.77 13.06 1.57
C GLU A 26 -2.01 12.19 1.29
N GLU A 27 -2.22 11.12 2.06
CA GLU A 27 -3.32 10.16 1.87
C GLU A 27 -3.39 9.60 0.43
N MET A 28 -2.24 9.52 -0.25
CA MET A 28 -2.15 8.99 -1.62
C MET A 28 -1.79 7.50 -1.62
N LYS A 29 -1.23 6.98 -0.52
CA LYS A 29 -0.99 5.55 -0.30
C LYS A 29 -1.78 5.04 0.90
N HIS A 30 -2.61 4.02 0.67
CA HIS A 30 -3.38 3.37 1.73
C HIS A 30 -2.96 1.92 1.90
N TYR A 31 -2.78 1.51 3.16
CA TYR A 31 -2.42 0.15 3.54
C TYR A 31 -3.63 -0.56 4.12
N PHE A 32 -4.05 -1.65 3.48
CA PHE A 32 -5.15 -2.49 3.95
C PHE A 32 -4.62 -3.85 4.38
N ILE A 33 -5.14 -4.30 5.52
CA ILE A 33 -4.93 -5.65 6.01
C ILE A 33 -6.20 -6.45 5.69
N LEU A 34 -6.11 -7.33 4.70
CA LEU A 34 -7.22 -8.18 4.28
C LEU A 34 -6.97 -9.63 4.69
N ASN A 35 -8.03 -10.27 5.20
CA ASN A 35 -8.04 -11.69 5.52
C ASN A 35 -8.69 -12.47 4.37
N PHE A 36 -7.89 -13.20 3.60
CA PHE A 36 -8.42 -14.02 2.52
C PHE A 36 -8.78 -15.44 3.00
N PRO A 37 -9.90 -16.01 2.53
CA PRO A 37 -10.19 -17.43 2.74
C PRO A 37 -9.12 -18.28 2.03
N GLN A 38 -8.77 -19.42 2.63
CA GLN A 38 -7.76 -20.35 2.10
C GLN A 38 -8.33 -21.19 0.94
N ARG A 39 -8.82 -20.52 -0.11
CA ARG A 39 -9.33 -21.11 -1.36
C ARG A 39 -8.62 -20.52 -2.56
N PRO A 40 -8.34 -21.32 -3.61
CA PRO A 40 -7.78 -20.79 -4.85
C PRO A 40 -8.73 -19.74 -5.44
N GLY A 41 -8.17 -18.64 -5.94
CA GLY A 41 -8.93 -17.59 -6.61
C GLY A 41 -9.45 -16.46 -5.72
N ALA A 42 -9.35 -16.54 -4.38
CA ALA A 42 -9.85 -15.49 -3.47
C ALA A 42 -9.23 -14.10 -3.74
N LEU A 43 -7.92 -14.05 -4.04
CA LEU A 43 -7.25 -12.80 -4.41
C LEU A 43 -7.74 -12.27 -5.76
N ARG A 44 -7.97 -13.17 -6.74
CA ARG A 44 -8.41 -12.80 -8.09
C ARG A 44 -9.82 -12.22 -8.08
N GLU A 45 -10.70 -12.81 -7.27
CA GLU A 45 -12.06 -12.30 -7.03
C GLU A 45 -12.00 -10.89 -6.44
N PHE A 46 -11.14 -10.67 -5.43
CA PHE A 46 -10.95 -9.33 -4.87
C PHE A 46 -10.44 -8.31 -5.90
N VAL A 47 -9.44 -8.67 -6.71
CA VAL A 47 -8.91 -7.77 -7.74
C VAL A 47 -9.95 -7.45 -8.82
N ASN A 48 -10.80 -8.40 -9.18
CA ASN A 48 -11.78 -8.23 -10.25
C ASN A 48 -13.07 -7.54 -9.78
N ASP A 49 -13.54 -7.85 -8.57
CA ASP A 49 -14.87 -7.49 -8.11
C ASP A 49 -14.85 -6.32 -7.11
N VAL A 50 -13.71 -6.07 -6.44
CA VAL A 50 -13.59 -5.02 -5.41
C VAL A 50 -12.76 -3.84 -5.89
N LEU A 51 -11.72 -4.07 -6.71
CA LEU A 51 -10.92 -2.96 -7.23
C LEU A 51 -11.60 -2.30 -8.42
N GLY A 52 -11.61 -0.97 -8.40
CA GLY A 52 -12.01 -0.18 -9.54
C GLY A 52 -11.02 -0.34 -10.70
N PRO A 53 -11.44 -0.07 -11.93
CA PRO A 53 -10.60 -0.18 -13.12
C PRO A 53 -9.41 0.80 -13.15
N GLN A 54 -9.33 1.73 -12.19
CA GLN A 54 -8.26 2.72 -12.05
C GLN A 54 -7.43 2.51 -10.77
N ASP A 55 -7.75 1.49 -9.96
CA ASP A 55 -7.08 1.25 -8.69
C ASP A 55 -5.86 0.36 -8.91
N ASP A 56 -4.68 0.93 -8.71
CA ASP A 56 -3.41 0.21 -8.86
C ASP A 56 -2.95 -0.37 -7.52
N ILE A 57 -2.70 -1.68 -7.51
CA ILE A 57 -1.98 -2.36 -6.42
C ILE A 57 -0.49 -2.07 -6.57
N THR A 58 0.07 -1.29 -5.65
CA THR A 58 1.51 -0.98 -5.63
C THR A 58 2.33 -2.00 -4.86
N LYS A 59 1.73 -2.68 -3.87
CA LYS A 59 2.41 -3.70 -3.08
C LYS A 59 1.42 -4.73 -2.59
N PHE A 60 1.78 -6.00 -2.76
CA PHE A 60 1.04 -7.14 -2.25
C PHE A 60 2.00 -8.03 -1.46
N GLU A 61 1.77 -8.18 -0.16
CA GLU A 61 2.51 -9.13 0.68
C GLU A 61 1.57 -10.18 1.25
N TYR A 62 1.95 -11.45 1.11
CA TYR A 62 1.23 -12.60 1.67
C TYR A 62 1.99 -13.15 2.86
N LEU A 63 1.40 -13.09 4.05
CA LEU A 63 1.96 -13.74 5.24
C LEU A 63 1.37 -15.15 5.37
N LYS A 64 2.18 -16.17 5.05
CA LYS A 64 1.81 -17.57 5.25
C LYS A 64 2.01 -17.93 6.73
N ASN A 65 0.94 -17.88 7.52
CA ASN A 65 1.00 -18.44 8.87
C ASN A 65 0.93 -19.99 8.82
N LEU A 66 1.83 -20.65 9.56
CA LEU A 66 1.90 -22.12 9.65
C LEU A 66 0.73 -22.72 10.45
N LEU A 67 0.17 -21.92 11.36
CA LEU A 67 -1.10 -22.20 12.02
C LEU A 67 -2.20 -21.82 11.02
N LYS A 68 -3.14 -22.73 10.75
CA LYS A 68 -4.22 -22.65 9.73
C LYS A 68 -5.23 -21.48 9.92
N ILE A 69 -4.78 -20.28 10.24
CA ILE A 69 -5.61 -19.12 10.58
C ILE A 69 -5.13 -17.93 9.76
N GLN A 70 -6.07 -17.46 8.94
CA GLN A 70 -6.15 -16.18 8.24
C GLN A 70 -4.84 -15.69 7.62
N VAL A 71 -4.78 -15.80 6.30
CA VAL A 71 -3.77 -15.14 5.50
C VAL A 71 -3.96 -13.64 5.65
N LEU A 72 -3.05 -13.03 6.41
CA LEU A 72 -2.92 -11.59 6.46
C LEU A 72 -2.24 -11.15 5.17
N SER A 73 -2.96 -10.39 4.35
CA SER A 73 -2.39 -9.78 3.16
C SER A 73 -2.35 -8.26 3.33
N LEU A 74 -1.17 -7.68 3.15
CA LEU A 74 -1.00 -6.24 3.13
C LEU A 74 -1.11 -5.78 1.68
N LEU A 75 -2.15 -5.01 1.39
CA LEU A 75 -2.40 -4.42 0.08
C LEU A 75 -2.19 -2.91 0.16
N VAL A 76 -1.35 -2.38 -0.73
CA VAL A 76 -1.11 -0.94 -0.85
C VAL A 76 -1.72 -0.43 -2.13
N PHE A 77 -2.68 0.50 -2.01
CA PHE A 77 -3.29 1.17 -3.16
C PHE A 77 -2.75 2.57 -3.32
N ASN A 78 -2.52 2.97 -4.57
CA ASN A 78 -2.47 4.38 -4.94
C ASN A 78 -3.92 4.83 -5.14
N LEU A 79 -4.58 5.38 -4.12
CA LEU A 79 -5.89 5.98 -4.31
C LEU A 79 -5.69 7.31 -5.04
N LYS A 80 -6.20 7.41 -6.28
CA LYS A 80 -6.42 8.71 -6.91
C LYS A 80 -7.87 9.18 -6.79
N ILE A 81 -8.83 8.27 -6.61
CA ILE A 81 -10.24 8.56 -6.34
C ILE A 81 -10.83 7.40 -5.51
N MET A 82 -10.91 7.53 -4.20
CA MET A 82 -11.97 6.87 -3.41
C MET A 82 -12.39 7.79 -2.27
N MET A 83 -12.82 8.99 -2.66
CA MET A 83 -13.60 9.89 -1.82
C MET A 83 -14.92 10.19 -2.53
N ILE A 84 -15.74 9.14 -2.74
CA ILE A 84 -17.20 9.21 -2.87
C ILE A 84 -17.76 7.93 -2.24
#